data_AF-A0AAN5YF33-F1
#
_entry.id   AF-A0AAN5YF33-F1
#
_cell.length_a   1.000
_cell.length_b   1.000
_cell.length_c   1.000
_cell.angle_alpha   90.00
_cell.angle_beta   90.00
_cell.angle_gamma   90.00
#
_symmetry.space_group_name_H-M   'P 1'
#
loop_
_entity.id
_entity.type
_entity.pdbx_description
1 polymer ?
#
loop_
_entity_poly.entity_id
_entity_poly.type
_entity_poly.pdbx_seq_one_letter_code
_entity_poly.pdbx_strand_id
1 'polypeptide(L)'
;MRKTRLSFEFYGGFLALEVLQSSVEHPAGQSGDGAGIGTVAPREQAESVAEAIIRHQDVCEKGMITTLGQLLQLATLLDNTGANEHLVNPQTIEDVCAKYPRKQWSSCFAGVIRKENGLKPWAHSTTLGEEEFPAKIMGNKLMAPYE
;
A
#
# COMPACT_ATOMS: atom_id res chain seq x y z
N MET A 1 0.90 14.13 -3.84
CA MET A 1 2.30 14.21 -3.38
C MET A 1 2.75 15.59 -2.89
N ARG A 2 2.17 16.74 -3.31
CA ARG A 2 2.60 18.07 -2.82
C ARG A 2 1.89 18.61 -1.58
N LYS A 3 0.89 17.90 -1.04
CA LYS A 3 0.13 18.31 0.15
C LYS A 3 0.93 18.27 1.46
N THR A 4 2.07 17.58 1.47
CA THR A 4 2.92 17.37 2.64
C THR A 4 4.38 17.23 2.22
N ARG A 5 5.30 17.38 3.18
CA ARG A 5 6.74 17.09 3.03
C ARG A 5 7.13 15.70 3.57
N LEU A 6 6.21 15.00 4.22
CA LEU A 6 6.39 13.62 4.67
C LEU A 6 6.43 12.66 3.49
N SER A 7 7.13 11.53 3.62
CA SER A 7 7.05 10.40 2.69
C SER A 7 5.59 9.93 2.49
N PHE A 8 5.28 9.39 1.32
CA PHE A 8 3.89 9.07 0.96
C PHE A 8 3.29 7.96 1.82
N GLU A 9 4.06 6.96 2.26
CA GLU A 9 3.55 5.89 3.13
C GLU A 9 3.16 6.44 4.52
N PHE A 10 3.97 7.33 5.10
CA PHE A 10 3.64 7.98 6.37
C PHE A 10 2.38 8.83 6.28
N TYR A 11 2.31 9.72 5.28
CA TYR A 11 1.13 10.58 5.13
C TYR A 11 -0.12 9.77 4.74
N GLY A 12 0.04 8.72 3.93
CA GLY A 12 -1.03 7.80 3.60
C GLY A 12 -1.59 7.10 4.83
N GLY A 13 -0.71 6.63 5.73
CA GLY A 13 -1.12 6.03 7.00
C GLY A 13 -1.86 7.00 7.92
N PHE A 14 -1.39 8.26 8.02
CA PHE A 14 -2.08 9.28 8.81
C PHE A 14 -3.46 9.62 8.24
N LEU A 15 -3.58 9.75 6.92
CA LEU A 15 -4.88 9.97 6.27
C LEU A 15 -5.82 8.78 6.48
N ALA A 16 -5.32 7.54 6.40
CA ALA A 16 -6.13 6.36 6.65
C ALA A 16 -6.64 6.31 8.10
N LEU A 17 -5.78 6.63 9.07
CA LEU A 17 -6.16 6.73 10.48
C LEU A 17 -7.22 7.82 10.68
N GLU A 18 -7.03 9.00 10.09
CA GLU A 18 -7.98 10.11 10.16
C GLU A 18 -9.33 9.71 9.58
N VAL A 19 -9.37 9.11 8.38
CA VAL A 19 -10.61 8.65 7.76
C VAL A 19 -11.33 7.62 8.64
N LEU A 20 -10.60 6.64 9.17
CA LEU A 20 -11.19 5.55 9.97
C LEU A 20 -11.62 6.00 11.38
N GLN A 21 -11.05 7.08 11.90
CA GLN A 21 -11.41 7.70 13.18
C GLN A 21 -12.28 8.94 13.02
N SER A 22 -12.60 9.36 11.80
CA SER A 22 -13.54 10.45 11.53
C SER A 22 -14.96 10.06 11.91
N SER A 23 -15.73 11.05 12.35
CA SER A 23 -17.12 10.88 12.74
C SER A 23 -18.01 10.62 11.52
N VAL A 24 -18.90 9.64 11.60
CA VAL A 24 -19.84 9.33 10.52
C VAL A 24 -21.04 10.30 10.57
N GLU A 25 -21.31 11.06 9.50
CA GLU A 25 -22.58 11.79 9.31
C GLU A 25 -23.72 10.89 8.76
N HIS A 26 -23.69 9.58 9.04
CA HIS A 26 -24.69 8.63 8.56
C HIS A 26 -25.35 7.83 9.70
N PRO A 27 -26.65 7.50 9.55
CA PRO A 27 -27.51 7.14 10.66
C PRO A 27 -27.17 5.76 11.21
N ALA A 28 -26.69 5.76 12.46
CA ALA A 28 -26.80 4.70 13.45
C ALA A 28 -27.08 3.28 12.91
N GLY A 29 -26.02 2.59 12.49
CA GLY A 29 -25.95 1.14 12.69
C GLY A 29 -25.64 0.91 14.15
N GLN A 30 -26.62 0.44 14.92
CA GLN A 30 -26.49 0.16 16.34
C GLN A 30 -25.40 -0.89 16.59
N SER A 31 -24.24 -0.48 17.10
CA SER A 31 -23.42 -1.33 17.94
C SER A 31 -23.55 -0.80 19.36
N GLY A 32 -24.29 -1.53 20.17
CA GLY A 32 -24.38 -1.30 21.60
C GLY A 32 -22.99 -1.44 22.19
N ASP A 33 -22.46 -0.32 22.67
CA ASP A 33 -21.69 -0.15 23.91
C ASP A 33 -21.37 1.35 23.98
N GLY A 34 -22.25 2.06 24.68
CA GLY A 34 -22.32 3.52 24.63
C GLY A 34 -21.03 4.21 25.09
N ALA A 35 -20.47 5.05 24.23
CA ALA A 35 -20.41 6.49 24.45
C ALA A 35 -19.52 7.18 23.40
N GLY A 36 -20.17 7.98 22.54
CA GLY A 36 -19.55 9.16 21.94
C GLY A 36 -19.10 9.01 20.48
N ILE A 37 -19.84 9.67 19.59
CA ILE A 37 -19.44 10.07 18.23
C ILE A 37 -18.97 8.88 17.38
N GLY A 38 -19.90 8.29 16.61
CA GLY A 38 -19.60 7.11 15.79
C GLY A 38 -18.41 7.35 14.86
N THR A 39 -17.33 6.60 15.05
CA THR A 39 -16.19 6.55 14.13
C THR A 39 -16.48 5.54 13.01
N VAL A 40 -15.79 5.65 11.87
CA VAL A 40 -15.93 4.68 10.77
C VAL A 40 -15.50 3.26 11.19
N ALA A 41 -14.49 3.14 12.04
CA ALA A 41 -14.01 1.85 12.56
C ALA A 41 -13.55 1.94 14.03
N PRO A 42 -13.50 0.80 14.75
CA PRO A 42 -12.85 0.71 16.05
C PRO A 42 -11.39 1.14 15.96
N ARG A 43 -10.88 1.75 17.04
CA ARG A 43 -9.52 2.29 17.11
C ARG A 43 -8.44 1.25 16.75
N GLU A 44 -8.56 0.03 17.29
CA GLU A 44 -7.60 -1.06 17.04
C GLU A 44 -7.52 -1.41 15.55
N GLN A 45 -8.66 -1.42 14.85
CA GLN A 45 -8.70 -1.66 13.42
C GLN A 45 -8.09 -0.48 12.65
N ALA A 46 -8.38 0.75 13.05
CA ALA A 46 -7.83 1.94 12.42
C ALA A 46 -6.29 2.01 12.57
N GLU A 47 -5.78 1.71 13.75
CA GLU A 47 -4.34 1.63 14.03
C GLU A 47 -3.69 0.46 13.28
N SER A 48 -4.35 -0.70 13.17
CA SER A 48 -3.86 -1.84 12.40
C SER A 48 -3.68 -1.51 10.91
N VAL A 49 -4.64 -0.79 10.31
CA VAL A 49 -4.55 -0.31 8.92
C VAL A 49 -3.45 0.73 8.77
N ALA A 50 -3.36 1.69 9.68
CA ALA A 50 -2.35 2.73 9.63
C ALA A 50 -0.93 2.14 9.73
N GLU A 51 -0.69 1.22 10.65
CA GLU A 51 0.59 0.49 10.80
C GLU A 51 0.95 -0.28 9.53
N ALA A 52 -0.01 -1.01 8.95
CA ALA A 52 0.22 -1.76 7.71
C ALA A 52 0.56 -0.84 6.53
N ILE A 53 -0.13 0.30 6.38
CA ILE A 53 0.15 1.28 5.33
C ILE A 53 1.50 1.97 5.56
N ILE A 54 1.83 2.37 6.79
CA ILE A 54 3.11 3.03 7.08
C ILE A 54 4.27 2.12 6.68
N ARG A 55 4.16 0.82 6.96
CA ARG A 55 5.25 -0.15 6.79
C ARG A 55 5.20 -0.94 5.48
N HIS A 56 4.29 -0.63 4.54
CA HIS A 56 4.13 -1.45 3.33
C HIS A 56 5.34 -1.39 2.38
N GLN A 57 6.24 -0.41 2.53
CA GLN A 57 7.53 -0.35 1.82
C GLN A 57 8.73 -0.72 2.69
N ASP A 58 8.53 -1.07 3.96
CA ASP A 58 9.59 -1.46 4.90
C ASP A 58 10.03 -2.91 4.66
N VAL A 59 10.63 -3.17 3.49
CA VAL A 59 11.04 -4.50 3.04
C VAL A 59 12.36 -4.94 3.69
N CYS A 60 12.37 -4.98 5.02
CA CYS A 60 13.51 -5.34 5.86
C CYS A 60 13.70 -6.86 5.96
N GLU A 61 14.94 -7.31 6.11
CA GLU A 61 15.27 -8.75 6.27
C GLU A 61 15.04 -9.29 7.69
N LYS A 62 14.95 -8.42 8.71
CA LYS A 62 14.91 -8.79 10.12
C LYS A 62 13.85 -8.01 10.89
N GLY A 63 13.36 -8.61 11.98
CA GLY A 63 12.35 -8.02 12.87
C GLY A 63 10.99 -8.70 12.73
N MET A 64 9.97 -8.06 13.30
CA MET A 64 8.58 -8.53 13.25
C MET A 64 7.68 -7.46 12.61
N ILE A 65 6.58 -7.92 12.02
CA ILE A 65 5.51 -7.11 11.44
C ILE A 65 4.17 -7.78 11.75
N THR A 66 3.08 -7.01 11.70
CA THR A 66 1.73 -7.56 11.82
C THR A 66 1.41 -8.46 10.63
N THR A 67 0.52 -9.44 10.80
CA THR A 67 0.08 -10.31 9.69
C THR A 67 -0.51 -9.50 8.53
N LEU A 68 -1.30 -8.46 8.84
CA LEU A 68 -1.86 -7.55 7.83
C LEU A 68 -0.76 -6.81 7.07
N GLY A 69 0.24 -6.26 7.76
CA GLY A 69 1.38 -5.60 7.14
C GLY A 69 2.19 -6.54 6.24
N GLN A 70 2.47 -7.77 6.71
CA GLN A 70 3.20 -8.76 5.91
C GLN A 70 2.45 -9.15 4.64
N LEU A 71 1.14 -9.41 4.75
CA LEU A 71 0.31 -9.76 3.60
C LEU A 71 0.29 -8.61 2.58
N LEU A 72 0.20 -7.37 3.06
CA LEU A 72 0.25 -6.18 2.20
C LEU A 72 1.60 -6.03 1.49
N GLN A 73 2.73 -6.27 2.18
CA GLN A 73 4.05 -6.25 1.55
C GLN A 73 4.19 -7.33 0.46
N LEU A 74 3.75 -8.56 0.75
CA LEU A 74 3.83 -9.67 -0.21
C LEU A 74 3.02 -9.37 -1.48
N ALA A 75 1.78 -8.90 -1.31
CA ALA A 75 0.89 -8.57 -2.42
C ALA A 75 1.39 -7.38 -3.24
N THR A 76 1.84 -6.30 -2.59
CA THR A 76 2.38 -5.12 -3.30
C THR A 76 3.68 -5.45 -4.05
N LEU A 77 4.56 -6.27 -3.49
CA LEU A 77 5.77 -6.71 -4.19
C LEU A 77 5.48 -7.66 -5.35
N LEU A 78 4.48 -8.53 -5.22
CA LEU A 78 4.01 -9.39 -6.31
C LEU A 78 3.55 -8.55 -7.51
N ASP A 79 2.67 -7.59 -7.25
CA ASP A 79 2.08 -6.77 -8.32
C ASP A 79 3.08 -5.81 -8.97
N ASN A 80 3.98 -5.24 -8.17
CA ASN A 80 4.94 -4.25 -8.63
C ASN A 80 6.21 -4.86 -9.24
N THR A 81 6.66 -6.02 -8.76
CA THR A 81 7.98 -6.57 -9.14
C THR A 81 7.96 -8.06 -9.52
N GLY A 82 6.82 -8.73 -9.43
CA GLY A 82 6.70 -10.17 -9.67
C GLY A 82 7.26 -11.03 -8.54
N ALA A 83 7.64 -10.44 -7.41
CA ALA A 83 8.18 -11.19 -6.29
C ALA A 83 7.12 -12.10 -5.66
N ASN A 84 7.54 -13.19 -5.02
CA ASN A 84 6.65 -14.10 -4.31
C ASN A 84 5.62 -14.84 -5.18
N GLU A 85 5.83 -14.92 -6.50
CA GLU A 85 4.91 -15.60 -7.44
C GLU A 85 4.60 -17.05 -7.04
N HIS A 86 5.55 -17.75 -6.42
CA HIS A 86 5.40 -19.13 -5.96
C HIS A 86 4.37 -19.31 -4.84
N LEU A 87 3.88 -18.22 -4.22
CA LEU A 87 2.85 -18.26 -3.18
C LEU A 87 1.43 -18.22 -3.75
N VAL A 88 1.25 -17.93 -5.04
CA VAL A 88 -0.06 -17.72 -5.67
C VAL A 88 -0.19 -18.60 -6.91
N ASN A 89 -1.35 -19.24 -7.07
CA ASN A 89 -1.61 -20.02 -8.28
C ASN A 89 -1.64 -19.09 -9.51
N PRO A 90 -0.97 -19.43 -10.63
CA PRO A 90 -0.99 -18.61 -11.84
C PRO A 90 -2.40 -18.26 -12.35
N GLN A 91 -3.35 -19.19 -12.25
CA GLN A 91 -4.75 -18.94 -12.66
C GLN A 91 -5.39 -17.83 -11.81
N THR A 92 -5.07 -17.76 -10.52
CA THR A 92 -5.57 -16.68 -9.66
C THR A 92 -5.03 -15.32 -10.08
N ILE A 93 -3.77 -15.25 -10.54
CA ILE A 93 -3.19 -14.00 -11.07
C ILE A 93 -3.89 -13.60 -12.36
N GLU A 94 -4.10 -14.55 -13.28
CA GLU A 94 -4.82 -14.33 -14.54
C GLU A 94 -6.24 -13.82 -14.29
N ASP A 95 -7.01 -14.50 -13.43
CA ASP A 95 -8.39 -14.15 -13.11
C ASP A 95 -8.50 -12.74 -12.49
N VAL A 96 -7.58 -12.39 -11.59
CA VAL A 96 -7.53 -11.07 -10.95
C VAL A 96 -7.19 -10.00 -11.99
N CYS A 97 -6.18 -10.22 -12.84
CA CYS A 97 -5.78 -9.26 -13.87
C CYS A 97 -6.86 -9.10 -14.96
N ALA A 98 -7.58 -10.17 -15.30
CA ALA A 98 -8.72 -10.11 -16.21
C ALA A 98 -9.87 -9.28 -15.61
N LYS A 99 -10.12 -9.44 -14.30
CA LYS A 99 -11.18 -8.70 -13.60
C LYS A 99 -10.82 -7.23 -13.33
N TYR A 100 -9.56 -6.97 -13.02
CA TYR A 100 -9.01 -5.65 -12.68
C TYR A 100 -7.78 -5.36 -13.56
N PRO A 101 -7.99 -4.90 -14.82
CA PRO A 101 -6.89 -4.67 -15.76
C PRO A 101 -5.86 -3.66 -15.25
N ARG A 102 -4.57 -3.96 -15.48
CA ARG A 102 -3.44 -3.18 -14.93
C ARG A 102 -3.29 -1.79 -15.53
N LYS A 103 -3.62 -1.63 -16.82
CA LYS A 103 -3.57 -0.35 -17.54
C LYS A 103 -2.20 0.32 -17.46
N GLN A 104 -1.16 -0.38 -17.91
CA GLN A 104 0.24 0.09 -17.86
C GLN A 104 0.69 0.42 -16.43
N TRP A 105 0.30 -0.44 -15.48
CA TRP A 105 0.58 -0.25 -14.05
C TRP A 105 2.07 -0.08 -13.78
N SER A 106 2.92 -0.89 -14.41
CA SER A 106 4.38 -0.83 -14.16
C SER A 106 4.95 0.55 -14.50
N SER A 107 4.52 1.15 -15.62
CA SER A 107 4.91 2.51 -16.01
C SER A 107 4.36 3.55 -15.03
N CYS A 108 3.08 3.42 -14.66
CA CYS A 108 2.42 4.30 -13.70
C CYS A 108 3.17 4.33 -12.36
N PHE A 109 3.42 3.16 -11.78
CA PHE A 109 4.01 3.05 -10.45
C PHE A 109 5.50 3.44 -10.44
N ALA A 110 6.27 3.08 -11.47
CA ALA A 110 7.63 3.59 -11.62
C ALA A 110 7.65 5.13 -11.70
N GLY A 111 6.66 5.74 -12.38
CA GLY A 111 6.46 7.19 -12.40
C GLY A 111 6.10 7.78 -11.02
N VAL A 112 5.30 7.08 -10.22
CA VAL A 112 4.97 7.46 -8.84
C VAL A 112 6.23 7.49 -7.97
N ILE A 113 7.08 6.46 -8.02
CA ILE A 113 8.33 6.41 -7.25
C ILE A 113 9.29 7.53 -7.65
N ARG A 114 9.53 7.72 -8.95
CA ARG A 114 10.39 8.82 -9.44
C ARG A 114 9.87 10.18 -9.01
N LYS A 115 8.55 10.37 -9.04
CA LYS A 115 7.91 11.62 -8.61
C LYS A 115 8.03 11.86 -7.11
N GLU A 116 7.88 10.82 -6.29
CA GLU A 116 8.09 10.93 -4.84
C GLU A 116 9.53 11.35 -4.54
N ASN A 117 10.51 10.59 -5.06
CA ASN A 117 11.94 10.85 -4.83
C ASN A 117 12.34 12.23 -5.36
N GLY A 118 11.87 12.64 -6.55
CA GLY A 118 12.16 13.95 -7.11
C GLY A 118 11.52 15.13 -6.36
N LEU A 119 10.36 14.94 -5.73
CA LEU A 119 9.71 15.98 -4.91
C LEU A 119 10.20 15.99 -3.45
N LYS A 120 10.66 14.84 -2.96
CA LYS A 120 11.07 14.60 -1.58
C LYS A 120 12.31 13.70 -1.58
N PRO A 121 13.51 14.26 -1.82
CA PRO A 121 14.76 13.50 -1.83
C PRO A 121 15.12 12.84 -0.50
N TRP A 122 14.43 13.20 0.58
CA TRP A 122 14.55 12.60 1.91
C TRP A 122 13.45 11.56 2.21
N ALA A 123 12.58 11.23 1.23
CA ALA A 123 11.50 10.28 1.44
C ALA A 123 12.05 8.86 1.71
N HIS A 124 11.31 8.08 2.48
CA HIS A 124 11.66 6.70 2.78
C HIS A 124 11.79 5.84 1.51
N SER A 125 11.02 6.11 0.46
CA SER A 125 11.11 5.37 -0.81
C SER A 125 12.49 5.40 -1.47
N THR A 126 13.37 6.33 -1.07
CA THR A 126 14.78 6.34 -1.51
C THR A 126 15.59 5.15 -0.98
N THR A 127 15.16 4.51 0.13
CA THR A 127 15.81 3.31 0.68
C THR A 127 15.71 2.10 -0.24
N LEU A 128 14.78 2.11 -1.20
CA LEU A 128 14.60 1.06 -2.20
C LEU A 128 15.59 1.17 -3.38
N GLY A 129 16.33 2.29 -3.47
CA GLY A 129 17.15 2.64 -4.62
C GLY A 129 16.39 3.53 -5.62
N GLU A 130 16.97 4.69 -5.96
CA GLU A 130 16.30 5.71 -6.77
C GLU A 130 16.05 5.27 -8.21
N GLU A 131 16.94 4.45 -8.78
CA GLU A 131 16.78 3.90 -10.14
C GLU A 131 16.60 2.39 -10.13
N GLU A 132 17.17 1.70 -9.14
CA GLU A 132 17.12 0.25 -8.99
C GLU A 132 15.68 -0.24 -8.83
N PHE A 133 14.90 0.40 -7.96
CA PHE A 133 13.52 -0.01 -7.72
C PHE A 133 12.59 0.31 -8.90
N PRO A 134 12.61 1.52 -9.50
CA PRO A 134 11.88 1.77 -10.74
C PRO A 134 12.26 0.84 -11.89
N ALA A 135 13.56 0.51 -12.05
CA ALA A 135 14.00 -0.45 -13.05
C ALA A 135 13.46 -1.86 -12.77
N LYS A 136 13.44 -2.29 -11.50
CA LYS A 136 12.85 -3.57 -11.09
C LYS A 136 11.35 -3.62 -11.38
N ILE A 137 10.62 -2.53 -11.17
CA ILE A 137 9.19 -2.44 -11.51
C ILE A 137 8.99 -2.59 -13.03
N MET A 138 9.74 -1.83 -13.83
CA MET A 138 9.66 -1.89 -15.29
C MET A 138 10.10 -3.25 -15.86
N GLY A 139 10.94 -3.98 -15.13
CA GLY A 139 11.42 -5.32 -15.46
C GLY A 139 10.53 -6.47 -14.97
N ASN A 140 9.30 -6.19 -14.49
CA ASN A 140 8.39 -7.19 -13.95
C ASN A 140 7.90 -8.16 -15.04
N LYS A 141 8.58 -9.30 -15.19
CA LYS A 141 8.26 -10.33 -16.19
C LYS A 141 6.97 -11.07 -15.92
N LEU A 142 6.62 -11.27 -14.64
CA LEU A 142 5.39 -11.96 -14.25
C LEU A 142 4.16 -11.21 -14.76
N MET A 143 4.18 -9.87 -14.61
CA MET A 143 3.03 -9.05 -14.94
C MET A 143 3.01 -8.52 -16.37
N ALA A 144 4.10 -8.68 -17.13
CA ALA A 144 4.22 -8.20 -18.51
C ALA A 144 3.08 -8.65 -19.45
N PRO A 145 2.53 -9.88 -19.37
CA PRO A 145 1.40 -10.29 -20.20
C PRO A 145 0.08 -9.54 -19.92
N TYR A 146 -0.01 -8.81 -18.79
CA TYR A 146 -1.23 -8.19 -18.30
C TYR A 146 -1.22 -6.65 -18.33
N GLU A 147 -0.16 -6.03 -18.87
CA GLU A 147 0.02 -4.57 -18.91
C GLU A 147 -0.92 -3.83 -19.89
#